data_AF-A0A1I5UG03-F1
#
_entry.id   AF-A0A1I5UG03-F1
#
_cell.length_a   1.000
_cell.length_b   1.000
_cell.length_c   1.000
_cell.angle_alpha   90.00
_cell.angle_beta   90.00
_cell.angle_gamma   90.00
#
_symmetry.space_group_name_H-M   'P 1'
#
loop_
_entity.id
_entity.type
_entity.pdbx_description
1 polymer ?
#
loop_
_entity_poly.entity_id
_entity_poly.type
_entity_poly.pdbx_seq_one_letter_code
_entity_poly.pdbx_strand_id
1 'polypeptide(L)'
;MTTSDTAVPEPTPEQAALFARVRRMMLIAGLTTALAVCAVLIAVGYRLFKSEGRAAGSVGDVIATLPKGAKIVSTGLAGDRLVVTLDIGGVTEIRTFDAQTLKPAGKLKFANEP
;
A
#
# COMPACT_ATOMS: atom_id res chain seq x y z
N MET A 1 -22.67 55.65 26.37
CA MET A 1 -21.75 54.75 25.66
C MET A 1 -20.34 55.06 26.14
N THR A 2 -19.85 54.32 27.14
CA THR A 2 -18.43 54.25 27.49
C THR A 2 -18.15 52.88 28.08
N THR A 3 -17.13 52.27 27.51
CA THR A 3 -16.76 50.85 27.51
C THR A 3 -16.34 50.34 28.89
N SER A 4 -16.87 49.19 29.29
CA SER A 4 -16.36 48.40 30.42
C SER A 4 -14.97 47.87 30.08
N ASP A 5 -13.93 48.47 30.66
CA ASP A 5 -12.56 47.96 30.60
C ASP A 5 -12.49 46.67 31.42
N THR A 6 -12.50 45.53 30.73
CA THR A 6 -12.37 44.21 31.36
C THR A 6 -10.89 43.98 31.63
N ALA A 7 -10.41 44.50 32.75
CA ALA A 7 -9.05 44.23 33.23
C ALA A 7 -8.88 42.72 33.43
N VAL A 8 -8.05 42.10 32.60
CA VAL A 8 -7.63 40.71 32.80
C VAL A 8 -6.84 40.65 34.10
N PRO A 9 -7.30 39.94 35.15
CA PRO A 9 -6.56 39.85 36.39
C PRO A 9 -5.17 39.27 36.11
N GLU A 10 -4.11 39.92 36.57
CA GLU A 10 -2.77 39.36 36.43
C GLU A 10 -2.74 37.97 37.07
N PRO A 11 -2.23 36.95 36.36
CA PRO A 11 -2.20 35.60 36.89
C PRO A 11 -1.29 35.57 38.11
N THR A 12 -1.82 35.06 39.22
CA THR A 12 -1.01 34.78 40.40
C THR A 12 0.15 33.84 40.04
N PRO A 13 1.30 33.87 40.75
CA PRO A 13 2.47 33.06 40.42
C PRO A 13 2.16 31.55 40.29
N GLU A 14 1.22 31.06 41.10
CA GLU A 14 0.72 29.69 41.04
C GLU A 14 -0.02 29.38 39.72
N GLN A 15 -0.85 30.31 39.23
CA GLN A 15 -1.54 30.16 37.94
C GLN A 15 -0.56 30.15 36.76
N ALA A 16 0.47 31.01 36.79
CA ALA A 16 1.49 31.06 35.75
C ALA A 16 2.27 29.72 35.62
N ALA A 17 2.61 29.09 36.74
CA ALA A 17 3.27 27.78 36.76
C ALA A 17 2.37 26.66 36.18
N LEU A 18 1.06 26.72 36.46
CA LEU A 18 0.09 25.78 35.90
C LEU A 18 -0.03 25.92 34.39
N PHE A 19 -0.12 27.15 33.86
CA PHE A 19 -0.17 27.39 32.41
C PHE A 19 1.09 26.89 31.70
N ALA A 20 2.28 27.12 32.26
CA ALA A 20 3.53 26.64 31.71
C ALA A 20 3.58 25.11 31.63
N ARG A 21 3.09 24.42 32.67
CA ARG A 21 2.99 22.96 32.71
C ARG A 21 2.00 22.43 31.67
N VAL A 22 0.80 23.00 31.60
CA VAL A 22 -0.23 22.60 30.63
C VAL A 22 0.28 22.80 29.20
N ARG A 23 0.91 23.94 28.92
CA ARG A 23 1.51 24.23 27.61
C ARG A 23 2.56 23.18 27.23
N ARG A 24 3.41 22.78 28.18
CA ARG A 24 4.40 21.72 27.96
C ARG A 24 3.75 20.36 27.68
N MET A 25 2.70 20.01 28.41
CA MET A 25 1.97 18.76 28.16
C MET A 25 1.24 18.78 26.81
N MET A 26 0.60 19.90 26.43
CA MET A 26 -0.03 20.06 25.12
C MET A 26 0.99 19.94 23.99
N LEU A 27 2.20 20.49 24.16
CA LEU A 27 3.26 20.40 23.15
C LEU A 27 3.70 18.95 22.94
N ILE A 28 3.87 18.18 24.02
CA ILE A 28 4.22 16.75 23.94
C ILE A 28 3.10 15.94 23.27
N ALA A 29 1.84 16.18 23.65
CA ALA A 29 0.69 15.51 23.04
C ALA A 29 0.56 15.85 21.54
N GLY A 30 0.78 17.11 21.17
CA GLY A 30 0.79 17.55 19.77
C GLY A 30 1.92 16.91 18.97
N LEU A 31 3.14 16.89 19.52
CA LEU A 31 4.31 16.30 18.86
C LEU A 31 4.12 14.80 18.61
N THR A 32 3.65 14.06 19.61
CA THR A 32 3.39 12.62 19.48
C THR A 32 2.31 12.33 18.45
N THR A 33 1.22 13.12 18.43
CA THR A 33 0.17 13.00 17.41
C THR A 33 0.71 13.29 16.01
N ALA A 34 1.49 14.35 15.85
CA ALA A 34 2.10 14.70 14.57
C ALA A 34 3.04 13.58 14.06
N LEU A 35 3.85 13.00 14.94
CA LEU A 35 4.72 11.87 14.60
C LEU A 35 3.92 10.65 14.15
N ALA A 36 2.82 10.33 14.84
CA ALA A 36 1.94 9.22 14.44
C ALA A 36 1.33 9.45 13.05
N VAL A 37 0.82 10.65 12.78
CA VAL A 37 0.27 11.01 11.47
C VAL A 37 1.34 10.94 10.39
N CYS A 38 2.54 11.48 10.62
CA CYS A 38 3.66 11.40 9.69
C CYS A 38 4.02 9.94 9.36
N ALA A 39 4.09 9.06 10.36
CA ALA A 39 4.37 7.64 10.13
C ALA A 39 3.32 6.97 9.25
N VAL A 40 2.03 7.25 9.48
CA VAL A 40 0.93 6.72 8.66
C VAL A 40 1.02 7.24 7.22
N LEU A 41 1.26 8.54 7.03
CA LEU A 41 1.40 9.13 5.69
C LEU A 41 2.59 8.53 4.94
N ILE A 42 3.72 8.30 5.61
CA ILE A 42 4.89 7.64 5.02
C ILE A 42 4.54 6.20 4.62
N ALA A 43 3.87 5.45 5.50
CA ALA A 43 3.49 4.06 5.21
C ALA A 43 2.51 3.96 4.03
N VAL A 44 1.49 4.83 3.98
CA VAL A 44 0.53 4.90 2.88
C VAL A 44 1.22 5.36 1.60
N GLY A 45 2.05 6.41 1.67
CA GLY A 45 2.84 6.88 0.53
C GLY A 45 3.75 5.80 -0.03
N TYR A 46 4.50 5.09 0.81
CA TYR A 46 5.33 3.96 0.37
C TYR A 46 4.50 2.84 -0.27
N ARG A 47 3.35 2.50 0.33
CA ARG A 47 2.44 1.49 -0.21
C ARG A 47 1.92 1.92 -1.60
N LEU A 48 1.45 3.16 -1.73
CA LEU A 48 0.96 3.71 -2.99
C LEU A 48 2.07 3.77 -4.04
N PHE A 49 3.25 4.29 -3.74
CA PHE A 49 4.38 4.33 -4.69
C PHE A 49 4.84 2.94 -5.13
N LYS A 50 4.89 1.97 -4.21
CA LYS A 50 5.20 0.57 -4.54
C LYS A 50 4.10 -0.08 -5.39
N SER A 51 2.86 0.37 -5.25
CA SER A 51 1.74 -0.01 -6.09
C SER A 51 1.73 0.76 -7.44
N GLU A 52 2.14 2.02 -7.49
CA GLU A 52 2.14 2.88 -8.69
C GLU A 52 3.37 2.68 -9.59
N GLY A 53 4.47 2.10 -9.09
CA GLY A 53 5.48 1.48 -9.95
C GLY A 53 4.93 0.33 -10.80
N ARG A 54 3.73 -0.17 -10.46
CA ARG A 54 2.85 -0.95 -11.33
C ARG A 54 1.69 -0.08 -11.80
N ALA A 55 1.99 1.03 -12.46
CA ALA A 55 0.99 1.83 -13.17
C ALA A 55 0.05 0.85 -13.85
N ALA A 56 -1.24 0.91 -13.48
CA ALA A 56 -2.29 0.13 -14.10
C ALA A 56 -2.31 0.55 -15.57
N GLY A 57 -1.45 -0.08 -16.37
CA GLY A 57 -1.50 0.01 -17.81
C GLY A 57 -2.93 -0.34 -18.18
N SER A 58 -3.55 0.54 -18.97
CA SER A 58 -4.92 0.42 -19.44
C SER A 58 -5.30 -1.05 -19.55
N VAL A 59 -6.30 -1.48 -18.79
CA VAL A 59 -6.85 -2.83 -18.85
C VAL A 59 -7.56 -2.97 -20.20
N GLY A 60 -6.79 -3.08 -21.26
CA GLY A 60 -7.25 -3.57 -22.55
C GLY A 60 -7.28 -5.09 -22.51
N ASP A 61 -8.13 -5.70 -23.33
CA ASP A 61 -8.17 -7.15 -23.46
C ASP A 61 -6.79 -7.69 -23.86
N VAL A 62 -6.20 -8.53 -23.00
CA VAL A 62 -4.94 -9.21 -23.29
C VAL A 62 -5.25 -10.61 -23.78
N ILE A 63 -5.10 -10.82 -25.08
CA ILE A 63 -5.19 -12.15 -25.70
C ILE A 63 -3.80 -12.80 -25.66
N ALA A 64 -3.59 -13.70 -24.70
CA ALA A 64 -2.38 -14.52 -24.65
C ALA A 64 -2.55 -15.77 -25.52
N THR A 65 -1.61 -15.99 -26.45
CA THR A 65 -1.64 -17.18 -27.31
C THR A 65 -1.23 -18.43 -26.53
N LEU A 66 -2.07 -19.45 -26.62
CA LEU A 66 -1.77 -20.78 -26.12
C LEU A 66 -1.02 -21.60 -27.19
N PRO A 67 -0.05 -22.44 -26.80
CA PRO A 67 0.54 -23.41 -27.71
C PRO A 67 -0.53 -24.31 -28.32
N LYS A 68 -0.32 -24.78 -29.55
CA LYS A 68 -1.26 -25.69 -30.21
C LYS A 68 -1.50 -26.93 -29.35
N GLY A 69 -2.77 -27.27 -29.14
CA GLY A 69 -3.17 -28.42 -28.32
C GLY A 69 -3.01 -28.21 -26.81
N ALA A 70 -2.57 -27.03 -26.35
CA ALA A 70 -2.48 -26.74 -24.93
C ALA A 70 -3.88 -26.57 -24.32
N LYS A 71 -4.05 -27.09 -23.10
CA LYS A 71 -5.25 -26.89 -22.28
C LYS A 71 -4.86 -26.22 -20.97
N ILE A 72 -5.66 -25.25 -20.54
CA ILE A 72 -5.54 -24.71 -19.18
C ILE A 72 -6.15 -25.74 -18.24
N VAL A 73 -5.34 -26.28 -17.34
CA VAL A 73 -5.78 -27.31 -16.37
C VAL A 73 -5.94 -26.74 -14.96
N SER A 74 -5.29 -25.62 -14.66
CA SER A 74 -5.47 -24.91 -13.39
C SER A 74 -5.13 -23.44 -13.53
N THR A 75 -5.85 -22.60 -12.77
CA THR A 75 -5.55 -21.19 -12.59
C THR A 75 -5.53 -20.87 -11.09
N GLY A 76 -4.61 -20.00 -10.68
CA GLY A 76 -4.48 -19.60 -9.28
C GLY A 76 -3.85 -18.22 -9.13
N LEU A 77 -4.06 -17.60 -7.98
CA LEU A 77 -3.42 -16.35 -7.59
C LEU A 77 -2.37 -16.63 -6.52
N ALA A 78 -1.14 -16.17 -6.74
CA ALA A 78 -0.03 -16.24 -5.80
C ALA A 78 0.46 -14.81 -5.52
N GLY A 79 -0.16 -14.15 -4.53
CA GLY A 79 0.11 -12.74 -4.23
C GLY A 79 -0.33 -11.82 -5.37
N ASP A 80 0.63 -11.14 -6.00
CA ASP A 80 0.43 -10.25 -7.15
C ASP A 80 0.65 -10.95 -8.50
N ARG A 81 0.71 -12.29 -8.50
CA ARG A 81 0.92 -13.11 -9.69
C ARG A 81 -0.29 -13.98 -10.00
N LEU A 82 -0.71 -13.94 -11.26
CA LEU A 82 -1.62 -14.93 -11.84
C LEU A 82 -0.80 -16.11 -12.36
N VAL A 83 -1.10 -17.30 -11.88
CA VAL A 83 -0.44 -18.55 -12.26
C VAL A 83 -1.41 -19.37 -13.09
N VAL A 84 -0.98 -19.76 -14.28
CA VAL A 84 -1.74 -20.58 -15.23
C VAL A 84 -0.95 -21.85 -15.49
N THR A 85 -1.52 -22.99 -15.10
CA THR A 85 -0.95 -24.31 -15.39
C THR A 85 -1.56 -24.83 -16.68
N LEU A 86 -0.70 -25.16 -17.63
CA LEU A 86 -1.02 -25.72 -18.92
C LEU A 86 -0.60 -27.18 -18.99
N ASP A 87 -1.46 -27.99 -19.58
CA ASP A 87 -1.10 -29.29 -20.13
C ASP A 87 -0.85 -29.11 -21.63
N ILE A 88 0.37 -29.44 -22.08
CA ILE A 88 0.79 -29.38 -23.48
C ILE A 88 1.19 -30.80 -23.90
N GLY A 89 0.20 -31.59 -24.31
CA GLY A 89 0.45 -32.96 -24.78
C GLY A 89 1.06 -33.88 -23.72
N GLY A 90 0.60 -33.78 -22.47
CA GLY A 90 1.09 -34.56 -21.32
C GLY A 90 2.24 -33.90 -20.56
N VAL A 91 2.77 -32.76 -21.05
CA VAL A 91 3.82 -32.00 -20.37
C VAL A 91 3.20 -30.83 -19.61
N THR A 92 3.52 -30.74 -18.31
CA THR A 92 3.08 -29.62 -17.46
C THR A 92 3.96 -28.39 -17.69
N GLU A 93 3.34 -27.28 -18.06
CA GLU A 93 3.96 -25.96 -18.17
C GLU A 93 3.21 -24.96 -17.28
N ILE A 94 3.93 -24.23 -16.41
CA ILE A 94 3.37 -23.17 -15.60
C ILE A 94 3.77 -21.82 -16.19
N ARG A 95 2.81 -20.96 -16.47
CA ARG A 95 3.03 -19.58 -16.87
C ARG A 95 2.57 -18.64 -15.76
N THR A 96 3.43 -17.69 -15.43
CA THR A 96 3.14 -16.67 -14.43
C THR A 96 2.97 -15.34 -15.12
N PHE A 97 1.93 -14.60 -14.75
CA PHE A 97 1.62 -13.26 -15.23
C PHE A 97 1.54 -12.31 -14.04
N ASP A 98 1.84 -11.05 -14.25
CA ASP A 98 1.51 -10.00 -13.29
C ASP A 98 -0.03 -9.83 -13.25
N ALA A 99 -0.64 -9.90 -12.06
CA ALA A 99 -2.09 -9.91 -11.93
C ALA A 99 -2.75 -8.55 -12.27
N GLN A 100 -1.98 -7.46 -12.28
CA GLN A 100 -2.50 -6.12 -12.53
C GLN A 100 -2.32 -5.69 -13.99
N THR A 101 -1.18 -6.05 -14.58
CA THR A 101 -0.82 -5.64 -15.96
C THR A 101 -1.00 -6.75 -16.98
N LEU A 102 -1.28 -7.99 -16.54
CA LEU A 102 -1.34 -9.20 -17.36
C LEU A 102 -0.07 -9.49 -18.17
N LYS A 103 1.04 -8.79 -17.85
CA LYS A 103 2.33 -9.00 -18.52
C LYS A 103 2.91 -10.36 -18.10
N PRO A 104 3.46 -11.15 -19.04
CA PRO A 104 4.16 -12.38 -18.70
C PRO A 104 5.32 -12.09 -17.75
N ALA A 105 5.36 -12.81 -16.63
CA ALA A 105 6.38 -12.69 -15.59
C ALA A 105 7.37 -13.85 -15.61
N GLY A 106 6.94 -15.04 -16.03
CA GLY A 106 7.80 -16.21 -16.06
C GLY A 106 7.14 -17.44 -16.67
N LYS A 107 7.97 -18.44 -16.93
CA LYS A 107 7.56 -19.73 -17.47
C LYS A 107 8.42 -20.84 -16.87
N LEU A 108 7.77 -21.87 -16.37
CA LEU A 108 8.38 -23.08 -15.83
C LEU A 108 7.88 -24.28 -16.62
N LYS A 109 8.79 -25.16 -17.01
CA LYS A 109 8.48 -26.43 -17.67
C LYS A 109 9.07 -27.56 -16.85
N PHE A 110 8.33 -28.67 -16.75
CA PHE A 110 8.85 -29.90 -16.16
C PHE A 110 9.27 -30.86 -17.29
N ALA A 111 10.42 -31.49 -17.12
CA ALA A 111 10.87 -32.59 -17.96
C ALA A 111 10.72 -33.89 -17.19
N ASN A 112 10.29 -34.96 -17.85
CA ASN A 112 10.29 -36.29 -17.25
C ASN A 112 11.71 -36.85 -17.28
N GLU A 113 12.11 -37.50 -16.19
CA GLU A 113 13.35 -38.27 -16.12
C GLU A 113 13.19 -39.55 -16.98
N PRO A 114 14.23 -39.97 -17.72
CA PRO A 114 14.16 -41.10 -18.66
C PRO A 114 13.94 -42.47 -17.99
#